data_AF-A0A7W1F0Y3-F1
#
_entry.id   AF-A0A7W1F0Y3-F1
#
_cell.length_a   1.000
_cell.length_b   1.000
_cell.length_c   1.000
_cell.angle_alpha   90.00
_cell.angle_beta   90.00
_cell.angle_gamma   90.00
#
_symmetry.space_group_name_H-M   'P 1'
#
loop_
_entity.id
_entity.type
_entity.pdbx_description
1 polymer ?
#
loop_
_entity_poly.entity_id
_entity_poly.type
_entity_poly.pdbx_seq_one_letter_code
_entity_poly.pdbx_strand_id
1 'polypeptide(L)'
;MRAHRPDDAIAVLGLTATDLWPGEEWNFVFGMATYDQRVGVWSVARFGDPAQDRLGLLRRMLKTALHETGHMFTMHHCTAWNCLMSGSNNLRETDRRTMDACPECTAKIWVLSGCDPAARFQALAKLAGEHDLDAEQAQWLKAAETLVAP
;
A
#
# COMPACT_ATOMS: atom_id res chain seq x y z
N MET A 1 -15.26 12.34 1.65
CA MET A 1 -14.03 12.97 2.19
C MET A 1 -13.87 14.34 1.54
N ARG A 2 -13.55 15.41 2.28
CA ARG A 2 -13.40 16.76 1.69
C ARG A 2 -11.94 16.99 1.31
N ALA A 3 -11.69 17.47 0.09
CA ALA A 3 -10.34 17.82 -0.36
C ALA A 3 -9.79 19.02 0.40
N HIS A 4 -8.98 18.76 1.44
CA HIS A 4 -8.13 19.76 2.09
C HIS A 4 -6.68 19.33 1.91
N ARG A 5 -6.21 19.37 0.65
CA ARG A 5 -4.80 19.14 0.31
C ARG A 5 -4.13 20.51 0.23
N PRO A 6 -3.11 20.80 1.06
CA PRO A 6 -2.30 22.00 0.93
C PRO A 6 -1.72 22.15 -0.48
N ASP A 7 -1.52 23.39 -0.94
CA ASP A 7 -1.01 23.66 -2.30
C ASP A 7 0.43 23.15 -2.51
N ASP A 8 1.20 23.02 -1.43
CA ASP A 8 2.57 22.48 -1.41
C ASP A 8 2.63 20.96 -1.15
N ALA A 9 1.49 20.29 -1.02
CA ALA A 9 1.40 18.85 -0.80
C ALA A 9 1.02 18.09 -2.08
N ILE A 10 1.80 17.05 -2.42
CA ILE A 10 1.47 16.12 -3.52
C ILE A 10 0.20 15.30 -3.19
N ALA A 11 0.04 14.92 -1.93
CA ALA A 11 -0.97 14.01 -1.42
C ALA A 11 -1.08 14.14 0.11
N VAL A 12 -2.25 13.86 0.70
CA VAL A 12 -2.46 13.82 2.16
C VAL A 12 -3.08 12.48 2.55
N LEU A 13 -2.36 11.67 3.34
CA LEU A 13 -2.86 10.40 3.85
C LEU A 13 -2.89 10.43 5.39
N GLY A 14 -4.09 10.48 5.97
CA GLY A 14 -4.27 10.51 7.42
C GLY A 14 -4.23 9.11 8.04
N LEU A 15 -3.45 8.93 9.11
CA LEU A 15 -3.47 7.71 9.93
C LEU A 15 -4.36 7.94 11.17
N THR A 16 -5.23 6.98 11.50
CA THR A 16 -6.03 7.01 12.73
C THR A 16 -6.01 5.67 13.47
N ALA A 17 -6.19 5.72 14.79
CA ALA A 17 -6.46 4.54 15.61
C ALA A 17 -7.97 4.30 15.81
N THR A 18 -8.82 5.20 15.29
CA THR A 18 -10.28 5.07 15.32
C THR A 18 -10.77 4.24 14.15
N ASP A 19 -11.77 3.41 14.40
CA ASP A 19 -12.40 2.61 13.36
C ASP A 19 -13.08 3.48 12.29
N LEU A 20 -13.04 3.04 11.03
CA LEU A 20 -13.56 3.80 9.89
C LEU A 20 -14.80 3.13 9.31
N TRP A 21 -15.83 3.93 9.08
CA TRP A 21 -17.11 3.49 8.55
C TRP A 21 -17.65 4.51 7.54
N PRO A 22 -17.70 4.18 6.23
CA PRO A 22 -18.04 5.16 5.20
C PRO A 22 -19.54 5.42 5.02
N GLY A 23 -20.42 4.62 5.65
CA GLY A 23 -21.87 4.78 5.58
C GLY A 23 -22.61 3.50 5.95
N GLU A 24 -23.93 3.60 6.13
CA GLU A 24 -24.77 2.57 6.76
C GLU A 24 -24.73 1.19 6.10
N GLU A 25 -24.40 1.10 4.81
CA GLU A 25 -24.35 -0.16 4.05
C GLU A 25 -23.03 -0.94 4.19
N TRP A 26 -22.01 -0.36 4.84
CA TRP A 26 -20.69 -0.97 5.00
C TRP A 26 -20.50 -1.48 6.42
N ASN A 27 -19.66 -2.50 6.62
CA ASN A 27 -19.30 -2.93 7.98
C ASN A 27 -18.21 -2.02 8.56
N PHE A 28 -17.09 -1.90 7.85
CA PHE A 28 -15.94 -1.05 8.16
C PHE A 28 -15.04 -0.96 6.92
N VAL A 29 -14.05 -0.08 6.97
CA VAL A 29 -12.94 -0.06 5.99
C VAL A 29 -11.59 0.05 6.71
N PHE A 30 -10.56 -0.56 6.14
CA PHE A 30 -9.19 -0.36 6.63
C PHE A 30 -8.64 1.01 6.18
N GLY A 31 -9.10 1.50 5.04
CA GLY A 31 -8.77 2.81 4.52
C GLY A 31 -9.74 3.24 3.44
N MET A 32 -9.64 4.49 3.06
CA MET A 32 -10.38 5.07 1.96
C MET A 32 -9.61 6.26 1.39
N ALA A 33 -9.51 6.30 0.07
CA ALA A 33 -8.88 7.38 -0.67
C ALA A 33 -9.75 7.88 -1.81
N THR A 34 -9.61 9.17 -2.11
CA THR A 34 -10.14 9.77 -3.35
C THR A 34 -9.23 9.43 -4.52
N TYR A 35 -9.78 9.25 -5.72
CA TYR A 35 -8.97 8.93 -6.90
C TYR A 35 -8.17 10.12 -7.45
N ASP A 36 -8.74 11.32 -7.43
CA ASP A 36 -8.25 12.51 -8.12
C ASP A 36 -7.88 13.66 -7.17
N GLN A 37 -8.53 13.74 -6.00
CA GLN A 37 -8.27 14.77 -5.00
C GLN A 37 -6.98 14.51 -4.19
N ARG A 38 -6.39 13.32 -4.29
CA ARG A 38 -5.15 12.90 -3.60
C ARG A 38 -5.20 13.10 -2.09
N VAL A 39 -6.36 12.83 -1.50
CA VAL A 39 -6.52 12.72 -0.06
C VAL A 39 -6.91 11.27 0.26
N GLY A 40 -6.47 10.77 1.41
CA GLY A 40 -6.81 9.45 1.92
C GLY A 40 -6.83 9.44 3.44
N VAL A 41 -7.47 8.42 4.01
CA VAL A 41 -7.39 8.09 5.43
C VAL A 41 -7.30 6.57 5.58
N TRP A 42 -6.59 6.11 6.59
CA TRP A 42 -6.48 4.70 6.89
C TRP A 42 -6.34 4.47 8.39
N SER A 43 -6.73 3.29 8.85
CA SER A 43 -6.91 2.98 10.27
C SER A 43 -6.18 1.71 10.69
N VAL A 44 -5.61 1.76 11.89
CA VAL A 44 -5.00 0.61 12.57
C VAL A 44 -5.92 -0.06 13.58
N ALA A 45 -7.16 0.44 13.76
CA ALA A 45 -8.10 -0.02 14.79
C ALA A 45 -8.38 -1.53 14.76
N ARG A 46 -8.22 -2.16 13.59
CA ARG A 46 -8.55 -3.57 13.34
C ARG A 46 -7.35 -4.45 12.98
N PHE A 47 -6.11 -3.99 13.23
CA PHE A 47 -4.90 -4.75 12.91
C PHE A 47 -4.39 -5.65 14.03
N GLY A 48 -5.09 -5.69 15.17
CA GLY A 48 -4.69 -6.48 16.33
C GLY A 48 -3.73 -5.73 17.24
N ASP A 49 -3.11 -6.47 18.14
CA ASP A 49 -2.25 -5.93 19.21
C ASP A 49 -0.77 -5.94 18.78
N PRO A 50 -0.08 -4.78 18.73
CA PRO A 50 1.34 -4.73 18.40
C PRO A 50 2.22 -5.50 19.39
N ALA A 51 1.78 -5.72 20.62
CA ALA A 51 2.52 -6.53 21.60
C ALA A 51 2.52 -8.02 21.25
N GLN A 52 1.54 -8.48 20.48
CA GLN A 52 1.41 -9.89 20.07
C GLN A 52 2.07 -10.16 18.72
N ASP A 53 1.93 -9.24 17.76
CA ASP A 53 2.44 -9.40 16.40
C ASP A 53 2.83 -8.06 15.77
N ARG A 54 3.98 -7.53 16.22
CA ARG A 54 4.53 -6.26 15.73
C ARG A 54 4.74 -6.28 14.20
N LEU A 55 5.31 -7.36 13.66
CA LEU A 55 5.65 -7.42 12.24
C LEU A 55 4.42 -7.62 11.35
N GLY A 56 3.45 -8.43 11.76
CA GLY A 56 2.18 -8.55 11.06
C GLY A 56 1.41 -7.23 11.05
N LEU A 57 1.41 -6.49 12.17
CA LEU A 57 0.83 -5.15 12.24
C LEU A 57 1.56 -4.18 11.30
N LEU A 58 2.90 -4.17 11.28
CA LEU A 58 3.68 -3.35 10.34
C LEU A 58 3.34 -3.69 8.88
N ARG A 59 3.23 -4.97 8.53
CA ARG A 59 2.87 -5.41 7.17
C ARG A 59 1.48 -4.96 6.77
N ARG A 60 0.48 -5.17 7.63
CA ARG A 60 -0.89 -4.66 7.43
C ARG A 60 -0.86 -3.15 7.25
N MET A 61 -0.01 -2.50 8.05
CA MET A 61 0.14 -1.06 8.02
C MET A 61 0.60 -0.56 6.66
N LEU A 62 1.76 -1.06 6.21
CA LEU A 62 2.34 -0.72 4.92
C LEU A 62 1.41 -1.08 3.76
N LYS A 63 0.80 -2.27 3.77
CA LYS A 63 -0.13 -2.69 2.71
C LYS A 63 -1.30 -1.72 2.55
N THR A 64 -1.98 -1.37 3.64
CA THR A 64 -3.13 -0.46 3.56
C THR A 64 -2.70 0.94 3.16
N ALA A 65 -1.62 1.49 3.74
CA ALA A 65 -1.13 2.81 3.37
C ALA A 65 -0.75 2.89 1.89
N LEU A 66 -0.04 1.88 1.37
CA LEU A 66 0.38 1.82 -0.03
C LEU A 66 -0.83 1.62 -0.96
N HIS A 67 -1.83 0.81 -0.56
CA HIS A 67 -3.06 0.61 -1.31
C HIS A 67 -3.86 1.91 -1.47
N GLU A 68 -4.11 2.62 -0.36
CA GLU A 68 -4.82 3.91 -0.39
C GLU A 68 -4.02 4.97 -1.16
N THR A 69 -2.68 4.97 -1.00
CA THR A 69 -1.82 5.84 -1.82
C THR A 69 -2.01 5.53 -3.30
N GLY A 70 -2.12 4.26 -3.68
CA GLY A 70 -2.39 3.88 -5.06
C GLY A 70 -3.69 4.46 -5.60
N HIS A 71 -4.76 4.39 -4.81
CA HIS A 71 -6.02 5.07 -5.12
C HIS A 71 -5.84 6.58 -5.29
N MET A 72 -5.08 7.24 -4.41
CA MET A 72 -4.77 8.67 -4.51
C MET A 72 -4.06 9.07 -5.81
N PHE A 73 -3.45 8.13 -6.52
CA PHE A 73 -2.87 8.34 -7.85
C PHE A 73 -3.65 7.59 -8.94
N THR A 74 -4.99 7.56 -8.85
CA THR A 74 -5.93 7.04 -9.86
C THR A 74 -5.85 5.53 -10.13
N MET A 75 -5.13 4.74 -9.33
CA MET A 75 -5.12 3.29 -9.51
C MET A 75 -6.38 2.67 -8.90
N HIS A 76 -7.20 2.03 -9.73
CA HIS A 76 -8.32 1.22 -9.25
C HIS A 76 -7.86 -0.14 -8.71
N HIS A 77 -8.78 -0.84 -8.03
CA HIS A 77 -8.56 -2.21 -7.62
C HIS A 77 -8.06 -3.10 -8.77
N CYS A 78 -7.08 -3.96 -8.48
CA CYS A 78 -6.52 -4.91 -9.42
C CYS A 78 -7.01 -6.33 -9.12
N THR A 79 -7.60 -6.98 -10.13
CA THR A 79 -8.09 -8.36 -10.08
C THR A 79 -7.31 -9.31 -10.98
N ALA A 80 -6.36 -8.79 -11.77
CA ALA A 80 -5.60 -9.57 -12.75
C ALA A 80 -4.60 -10.54 -12.10
N TRP A 81 -4.03 -10.18 -10.95
CA TRP A 81 -2.95 -10.92 -10.29
C TRP A 81 -3.07 -10.86 -8.76
N ASN A 82 -2.20 -11.58 -8.04
CA ASN A 82 -1.98 -11.31 -6.63
C ASN A 82 -1.24 -9.98 -6.47
N CYS A 83 -1.97 -8.90 -6.17
CA CYS A 83 -1.46 -7.53 -6.22
C CYS A 83 -1.79 -6.78 -4.92
N LEU A 84 -0.90 -5.88 -4.51
CA LEU A 84 -1.14 -4.87 -3.48
C LEU A 84 -2.42 -4.08 -3.72
N MET A 85 -2.73 -3.77 -4.98
CA MET A 85 -3.94 -3.03 -5.37
C MET A 85 -5.19 -3.92 -5.41
N SER A 86 -5.15 -5.19 -5.01
CA SER A 86 -6.37 -5.99 -4.86
C SER A 86 -7.16 -5.52 -3.63
N GLY A 87 -8.45 -5.22 -3.81
CA GLY A 87 -9.34 -4.89 -2.69
C GLY A 87 -9.42 -6.03 -1.68
N SER A 88 -9.64 -5.67 -0.41
CA SER A 88 -9.70 -6.61 0.72
C SER A 88 -10.90 -6.28 1.62
N ASN A 89 -11.72 -7.28 1.92
CA ASN A 89 -12.90 -7.12 2.78
C ASN A 89 -12.65 -7.54 4.24
N ASN A 90 -11.52 -8.19 4.52
CA ASN A 90 -11.21 -8.70 5.85
C ASN A 90 -9.69 -8.88 6.05
N LEU A 91 -9.28 -9.03 7.31
CA LEU A 91 -7.86 -9.10 7.65
C LEU A 91 -7.16 -10.33 7.06
N ARG A 92 -7.87 -11.47 6.98
CA ARG A 92 -7.34 -12.71 6.38
C ARG A 92 -7.00 -12.53 4.91
N GLU A 93 -7.81 -11.79 4.17
CA GLU A 93 -7.49 -11.41 2.79
C GLU A 93 -6.24 -10.53 2.74
N THR A 94 -6.20 -9.44 3.52
CA THR A 94 -5.04 -8.53 3.60
C THR A 94 -3.73 -9.28 3.92
N ASP A 95 -3.79 -10.21 4.88
CA ASP A 95 -2.63 -10.99 5.32
C ASP A 95 -2.12 -11.93 4.23
N ARG A 96 -3.03 -12.59 3.50
CA ARG A 96 -2.67 -13.51 2.40
C ARG A 96 -2.11 -12.80 1.17
N ARG A 97 -2.47 -11.53 0.94
CA ARG A 97 -1.99 -10.77 -0.22
C ARG A 97 -0.53 -10.37 -0.08
N THR A 98 0.14 -10.19 -1.20
CA THR A 98 1.50 -9.64 -1.25
C THR A 98 1.50 -8.13 -0.98
N MET A 99 2.64 -7.58 -0.54
CA MET A 99 2.86 -6.13 -0.48
C MET A 99 3.27 -5.56 -1.86
N ASP A 100 3.45 -6.42 -2.85
CA ASP A 100 3.90 -6.06 -4.19
C ASP A 100 2.78 -5.64 -5.12
N ALA A 101 3.03 -4.57 -5.88
CA ALA A 101 2.26 -4.29 -7.07
C ALA A 101 2.62 -5.31 -8.17
N CYS A 102 1.61 -5.92 -8.80
CA CYS A 102 1.82 -6.80 -9.96
C CYS A 102 2.47 -6.04 -11.13
N PRO A 103 2.99 -6.72 -12.18
CA PRO A 103 3.66 -6.05 -13.30
C PRO A 103 2.85 -4.90 -13.92
N GLU A 104 1.53 -5.06 -14.07
CA GLU A 104 0.65 -4.01 -14.58
C GLU A 104 0.57 -2.78 -13.66
N CYS A 105 0.41 -2.99 -12.35
CA CYS A 105 0.33 -1.88 -11.40
C CYS A 105 1.70 -1.25 -11.15
N THR A 106 2.78 -2.04 -11.23
CA THR A 106 4.15 -1.58 -11.18
C THR A 106 4.46 -0.66 -12.37
N ALA A 107 4.03 -1.01 -13.58
CA ALA A 107 4.14 -0.12 -14.75
C ALA A 107 3.39 1.21 -14.56
N LYS A 108 2.19 1.19 -13.96
CA LYS A 108 1.45 2.42 -13.59
C LYS A 108 2.25 3.28 -12.63
N ILE A 109 2.84 2.68 -11.59
CA ILE A 109 3.69 3.39 -10.62
C ILE A 109 4.85 4.07 -11.34
N TRP A 110 5.54 3.38 -12.25
CA TRP A 110 6.67 3.97 -12.99
C TRP A 110 6.26 5.15 -13.86
N VAL A 111 5.16 5.02 -14.60
CA VAL A 111 4.62 6.12 -15.42
C VAL A 111 4.24 7.33 -14.57
N LEU A 112 3.63 7.08 -13.40
CA LEU A 112 3.18 8.15 -12.49
C LEU A 112 4.32 8.83 -11.73
N SER A 113 5.38 8.09 -11.37
CA SER A 113 6.48 8.63 -10.56
C SER A 113 7.68 9.08 -11.38
N GLY A 114 7.85 8.56 -12.60
CA GLY A 114 9.07 8.73 -13.40
C GLY A 114 10.31 8.09 -12.77
N CYS A 115 10.16 7.22 -11.77
CA CYS A 115 11.30 6.60 -11.10
C CYS A 115 11.97 5.54 -11.98
N ASP A 116 13.28 5.36 -11.80
CA ASP A 116 13.95 4.17 -12.32
C ASP A 116 13.40 2.90 -11.64
N PRO A 117 12.88 1.93 -12.41
CA PRO A 117 12.31 0.69 -11.88
C PRO A 117 13.23 -0.10 -10.95
N ALA A 118 14.48 -0.31 -11.36
CA ALA A 118 15.42 -1.15 -10.63
C ALA A 118 15.86 -0.47 -9.34
N ALA A 119 16.20 0.82 -9.40
CA ALA A 119 16.56 1.64 -8.25
C ALA A 119 15.42 1.70 -7.23
N ARG A 120 14.15 1.78 -7.69
CA ARG A 120 12.99 1.72 -6.80
C ARG A 120 12.95 0.40 -6.02
N PHE A 121 13.10 -0.75 -6.69
CA PHE A 121 13.08 -2.04 -6.01
C PHE A 121 14.27 -2.24 -5.08
N GLN A 122 15.46 -1.75 -5.44
CA GLN A 122 16.63 -1.73 -4.55
C GLN A 122 16.36 -0.91 -3.28
N ALA A 123 15.77 0.28 -3.42
CA ALA A 123 15.42 1.12 -2.28
C ALA A 123 14.37 0.46 -1.37
N LEU A 124 13.36 -0.19 -1.94
CA LEU A 124 12.37 -0.96 -1.19
C LEU A 124 13.01 -2.14 -0.45
N ALA A 125 13.90 -2.89 -1.11
CA ALA A 125 14.63 -3.99 -0.48
C ALA A 125 15.52 -3.53 0.68
N LYS A 126 16.18 -2.37 0.53
CA LYS A 126 16.96 -1.76 1.63
C LYS A 126 16.06 -1.43 2.82
N LEU A 127 14.94 -0.75 2.57
CA LEU A 127 13.97 -0.40 3.61
C LEU A 127 13.42 -1.65 4.32
N ALA A 128 13.11 -2.71 3.56
CA ALA A 128 12.65 -3.97 4.11
C ALA A 128 13.66 -4.59 5.08
N GLY A 129 14.95 -4.60 4.71
CA GLY A 129 16.03 -5.11 5.55
C GLY A 129 16.24 -4.30 6.84
N GLU A 130 15.98 -2.99 6.81
CA GLU A 130 16.04 -2.12 7.99
C GLU A 130 14.88 -2.37 8.99
N HIS A 131 13.84 -3.11 8.58
CA HIS A 131 12.61 -3.31 9.32
C HIS A 131 12.22 -4.80 9.51
N ASP A 132 13.17 -5.72 9.35
CA ASP A 132 12.97 -7.17 9.54
C ASP A 132 11.88 -7.76 8.62
N LEU A 133 11.73 -7.20 7.41
CA LEU A 133 10.78 -7.66 6.39
C LEU A 133 11.49 -8.58 5.37
N ASP A 134 12.09 -9.66 5.86
CA ASP A 134 12.98 -10.53 5.08
C ASP A 134 12.35 -11.09 3.80
N ALA A 135 11.07 -11.49 3.86
CA ALA A 135 10.35 -12.02 2.71
C ALA A 135 10.16 -10.95 1.62
N GLU A 136 9.75 -9.74 2.03
CA GLU A 136 9.62 -8.59 1.14
C GLU A 136 10.98 -8.14 0.58
N GLN A 137 12.03 -8.14 1.41
CA GLN A 137 13.39 -7.81 0.99
C GLN A 137 13.87 -8.76 -0.12
N ALA A 138 13.78 -10.07 0.11
CA ALA A 138 14.21 -11.08 -0.86
C ALA A 138 13.44 -10.96 -2.18
N GLN A 139 12.13 -10.71 -2.10
CA GLN A 139 11.29 -10.52 -3.27
C GLN A 139 11.67 -9.27 -4.08
N TRP A 140 11.93 -8.14 -3.41
CA TRP A 140 12.31 -6.90 -4.08
C TRP A 140 13.73 -6.91 -4.63
N LEU A 141 14.68 -7.60 -4.00
CA LEU A 141 16.01 -7.84 -4.58
C LEU A 141 15.90 -8.60 -5.91
N LYS A 142 15.14 -9.70 -5.92
CA LYS A 142 14.90 -10.48 -7.14
C LYS A 142 14.22 -9.67 -8.24
N ALA A 143 13.27 -8.81 -7.87
CA ALA A 143 12.61 -7.90 -8.82
C ALA A 143 13.60 -6.90 -9.44
N ALA A 144 14.49 -6.31 -8.63
CA ALA A 144 15.53 -5.41 -9.12
C ALA A 144 16.50 -6.11 -10.08
N GLU A 145 16.98 -7.31 -9.73
CA GLU A 145 17.87 -8.12 -10.56
C GLU A 145 17.23 -8.45 -11.92
N THR A 146 15.94 -8.77 -11.93
CA THR A 146 15.20 -9.11 -13.16
C THR A 146 15.14 -7.92 -14.14
N LEU A 147 15.12 -6.69 -13.63
CA LEU A 147 15.01 -5.48 -14.47
C LEU A 147 16.34 -5.02 -15.06
N VAL A 148 17.46 -5.48 -14.50
CA VAL A 148 18.82 -5.17 -14.98
C VAL A 148 19.45 -6.36 -15.72
N ALA A 149 18.77 -7.50 -15.77
CA ALA A 149 19.22 -8.66 -16.53
C ALA A 149 19.20 -8.35 -18.04
N PRO A 150 20.26 -8.74 -18.77
CA PRO A 150 20.44 -8.44 -20.20
C PRO A 150 19.42 -9.17 -21.09
#